data_AF-A0A6A3ZQM5-F1
#
_entry.id   AF-A0A6A3ZQM5-F1
#
_cell.length_a   1.000
_cell.length_b   1.000
_cell.length_c   1.000
_cell.angle_alpha   90.00
_cell.angle_beta   90.00
_cell.angle_gamma   90.00
#
_symmetry.space_group_name_H-M   'P 1'
#
loop_
_entity.id
_entity.type
_entity.pdbx_description
1 polymer ?
#
loop_
_entity_poly.entity_id
_entity_poly.type
_entity_poly.pdbx_seq_one_letter_code
_entity_poly.pdbx_strand_id
1 'polypeptide(L)'
;MLPDDSKPFHVVCDASDFAIGCALMQFDDEGRERVMRYQSRQMKPAKRNYPVHDKELLAMRYALIKFRVYLLGEQAFAVYTDHASLRTAMMSPHLSQRMALWLSFFAEYNFVVHYKPGKNNILADALSRRPVYDPWTVLGRQVIEDEDEDDDHCAV
;
A
#
# COMPACT_ATOMS: atom_id res chain seq x y z
N MET A 1 -2.79 18.49 -8.26
CA MET A 1 -1.79 18.48 -9.35
C MET A 1 -2.30 17.54 -10.42
N LEU A 2 -2.19 17.94 -11.69
CA LEU A 2 -2.52 17.04 -12.80
C LEU A 2 -1.27 16.21 -13.14
N PRO A 3 -1.43 14.96 -13.60
CA PRO A 3 -0.32 14.16 -14.10
C PRO A 3 0.38 14.87 -15.27
N ASP A 4 1.70 14.78 -15.30
CA ASP A 4 2.53 15.28 -16.39
C ASP A 4 3.13 14.08 -17.14
N ASP A 5 2.57 13.74 -18.30
CA ASP A 5 2.97 12.55 -19.07
C ASP A 5 4.40 12.64 -19.63
N SER A 6 5.06 13.82 -19.52
CA SER A 6 6.47 13.97 -19.88
C SER A 6 7.44 13.56 -18.76
N LYS A 7 6.92 13.28 -17.55
CA LYS A 7 7.72 12.95 -16.36
C LYS A 7 7.47 11.53 -15.89
N PRO A 8 8.52 10.82 -15.44
CA PRO A 8 8.36 9.46 -14.97
C PRO A 8 7.51 9.40 -13.71
N PHE A 9 6.60 8.44 -13.67
CA PHE A 9 5.91 8.06 -12.45
C PHE A 9 6.81 7.23 -11.54
N HIS A 10 6.51 7.25 -10.25
CA HIS A 10 6.98 6.24 -9.32
C HIS A 10 5.87 5.87 -8.33
N VAL A 11 5.99 4.69 -7.75
CA VAL A 11 5.02 4.14 -6.82
C VAL A 11 5.67 3.96 -5.46
N VAL A 12 4.95 4.32 -4.40
CA VAL A 12 5.24 3.86 -3.04
C VAL A 12 4.17 2.86 -2.64
N CYS A 13 4.55 1.76 -2.00
CA CYS A 13 3.60 0.79 -1.46
C CYS A 13 4.09 0.20 -0.14
N ASP A 14 3.14 -0.25 0.68
CA ASP A 14 3.37 -0.88 1.97
C ASP A 14 2.20 -1.80 2.33
N ALA A 15 2.47 -2.80 3.16
CA ALA A 15 1.48 -3.69 3.74
C ALA A 15 1.55 -3.71 5.27
N SER A 16 0.38 -3.67 5.90
CA SER A 16 0.23 -4.01 7.31
C SER A 16 -0.46 -5.36 7.48
N ASP A 17 -0.72 -5.75 8.72
CA ASP A 17 -1.53 -6.94 9.01
C ASP A 17 -2.99 -6.83 8.59
N PHE A 18 -3.47 -5.60 8.38
CA PHE A 18 -4.89 -5.33 8.20
C PHE A 18 -5.24 -4.65 6.88
N ALA A 19 -4.30 -3.95 6.24
CA ALA A 19 -4.53 -3.27 4.98
C ALA A 19 -3.27 -3.14 4.14
N ILE A 20 -3.48 -2.78 2.87
CA ILE A 20 -2.41 -2.42 1.93
C ILE A 20 -2.61 -0.97 1.51
N GLY A 21 -1.51 -0.24 1.39
CA GLY A 21 -1.48 1.16 1.01
C GLY A 21 -0.50 1.39 -0.14
N CYS A 22 -0.86 2.28 -1.06
CA CYS A 22 0.04 2.72 -2.11
C CYS A 22 -0.32 4.11 -2.65
N ALA A 23 0.64 4.76 -3.28
CA ALA A 23 0.40 5.97 -4.03
C ALA A 23 1.25 6.05 -5.30
N LEU A 24 0.66 6.71 -6.28
CA LEU A 24 1.32 7.13 -7.51
C LEU A 24 1.86 8.54 -7.31
N MET A 25 3.12 8.73 -7.68
CA MET A 25 3.90 9.92 -7.41
C MET A 25 4.62 10.39 -8.68
N GLN A 26 4.90 11.69 -8.76
CA GLN A 26 5.81 12.29 -9.75
C GLN A 26 6.64 13.38 -9.07
N PHE A 27 7.78 13.74 -9.67
CA PHE A 27 8.52 14.93 -9.28
C PHE A 27 7.94 16.16 -9.99
N ASP A 28 7.78 17.28 -9.27
CA ASP A 28 7.48 18.57 -9.91
C ASP A 28 8.74 19.21 -10.53
N ASP A 29 8.58 20.37 -11.19
CA ASP A 29 9.69 21.09 -11.82
C ASP A 29 10.77 21.56 -10.83
N GLU A 30 10.42 21.62 -9.53
CA GLU A 30 11.33 21.96 -8.44
C GLU A 30 11.98 20.71 -7.81
N GLY A 31 11.76 19.52 -8.39
CA GLY A 31 12.35 18.27 -7.93
C GLY A 31 11.72 17.71 -6.65
N ARG A 32 10.51 18.14 -6.29
CA ARG A 32 9.81 17.66 -5.08
C ARG A 32 8.87 16.51 -5.42
N GLU A 33 8.82 15.49 -4.57
CA GLU A 33 7.84 14.40 -4.69
C GLU A 33 6.42 14.95 -4.50
N ARG A 34 5.55 14.74 -5.50
CA ARG A 34 4.14 15.12 -5.50
C ARG A 34 3.26 13.90 -5.72
N VAL A 35 2.19 13.83 -4.95
CA VAL A 35 1.22 12.73 -5.05
C VAL A 35 0.25 13.00 -6.19
N MET A 36 0.13 12.02 -7.09
CA MET A 36 -0.88 12.03 -8.15
C MET A 36 -2.16 11.34 -7.69
N ARG A 37 -2.02 10.18 -7.02
CA ARG A 37 -3.18 9.40 -6.57
C ARG A 37 -2.85 8.53 -5.37
N TYR A 38 -3.74 8.54 -4.38
CA TYR A 38 -3.68 7.64 -3.23
C TYR A 38 -4.58 6.43 -3.46
N GLN A 39 -4.17 5.29 -2.93
CA GLN A 39 -5.00 4.09 -2.93
C GLN A 39 -4.72 3.24 -1.68
N SER A 40 -5.79 2.83 -1.00
CA SER A 40 -5.70 1.91 0.14
C SER A 40 -6.88 0.95 0.11
N ARG A 41 -6.71 -0.22 0.72
CA ARG A 41 -7.81 -1.18 0.96
C ARG A 41 -7.50 -2.09 2.14
N GLN A 42 -8.51 -2.36 2.95
CA GLN A 42 -8.47 -3.41 3.97
C GLN A 42 -8.20 -4.80 3.36
N MET A 43 -7.36 -5.58 4.02
CA MET A 43 -7.12 -6.97 3.68
C MET A 43 -8.33 -7.82 4.07
N LYS A 44 -8.73 -8.70 3.14
CA LYS A 44 -9.69 -9.77 3.40
C LYS A 44 -9.10 -10.75 4.43
N PRO A 45 -9.92 -11.39 5.29
CA PRO A 45 -9.45 -12.31 6.33
C PRO A 45 -8.41 -13.34 5.85
N ALA A 46 -8.69 -14.01 4.72
CA ALA A 46 -7.77 -15.01 4.16
C ALA A 46 -6.37 -14.46 3.80
N LYS A 47 -6.27 -13.17 3.46
CA LYS A 47 -5.00 -12.52 3.08
C LYS A 47 -4.21 -11.99 4.27
N ARG A 48 -4.87 -11.79 5.42
CA ARG A 48 -4.20 -11.38 6.68
C ARG A 48 -3.26 -12.46 7.21
N ASN A 49 -3.56 -13.72 6.88
CA ASN A 49 -2.76 -14.88 7.26
C ASN A 49 -1.59 -15.15 6.30
N TYR A 50 -1.37 -14.30 5.30
CA TYR A 50 -0.22 -14.46 4.41
C TYR A 50 1.08 -14.13 5.14
N PRO A 51 2.20 -14.81 4.82
CA PRO A 51 3.53 -14.38 5.26
C PRO A 51 3.78 -12.92 4.87
N VAL A 52 4.56 -12.19 5.66
CA VAL A 52 4.87 -10.77 5.44
C VAL A 52 5.33 -10.52 4.00
N HIS A 53 6.24 -11.34 3.49
CA HIS A 53 6.71 -11.26 2.11
C HIS A 53 5.57 -11.30 1.06
N ASP A 54 4.60 -12.20 1.23
CA ASP A 54 3.44 -12.32 0.34
C ASP A 54 2.46 -11.14 0.48
N LYS A 55 2.38 -10.52 1.67
CA LYS A 55 1.59 -9.30 1.92
C LYS A 55 2.20 -8.10 1.19
N GLU A 56 3.51 -7.94 1.27
CA GLU A 56 4.25 -6.87 0.57
C GLU A 56 4.11 -7.00 -0.95
N LEU A 57 4.29 -8.23 -1.46
CA LEU A 57 4.09 -8.50 -2.89
C LEU A 57 2.65 -8.22 -3.33
N LEU A 58 1.68 -8.51 -2.47
CA LEU A 58 0.28 -8.19 -2.72
C LEU A 58 0.03 -6.67 -2.77
N ALA A 59 0.69 -5.88 -1.93
CA ALA A 59 0.60 -4.41 -1.96
C ALA A 59 1.15 -3.84 -3.28
N MET A 60 2.31 -4.32 -3.72
CA MET A 60 2.88 -3.97 -5.02
C MET A 60 1.95 -4.34 -6.18
N ARG A 61 1.47 -5.60 -6.22
CA ARG A 61 0.50 -6.05 -7.25
C ARG A 61 -0.75 -5.18 -7.26
N TYR A 62 -1.25 -4.81 -6.09
CA TYR A 62 -2.43 -3.96 -5.97
C TYR A 62 -2.18 -2.56 -6.53
N ALA A 63 -1.02 -1.96 -6.27
CA ALA A 63 -0.63 -0.68 -6.83
C ALA A 63 -0.58 -0.71 -8.36
N LEU A 64 0.05 -1.74 -8.95
CA LEU A 64 0.14 -1.90 -10.40
C LEU A 64 -1.24 -2.03 -11.06
N ILE A 65 -2.15 -2.81 -10.46
CA ILE A 65 -3.54 -2.92 -10.95
C ILE A 65 -4.26 -1.57 -10.90
N LYS A 66 -4.09 -0.83 -9.80
CA LYS A 66 -4.85 0.40 -9.55
C LYS A 66 -4.34 1.59 -10.35
N PHE A 67 -3.06 1.62 -10.66
CA PHE A 67 -2.42 2.66 -11.45
C PHE A 67 -2.09 2.19 -12.87
N ARG A 68 -2.71 1.09 -13.34
CA ARG A 68 -2.45 0.48 -14.66
C ARG A 68 -2.50 1.49 -15.81
N VAL A 69 -3.43 2.45 -15.76
CA VAL A 69 -3.58 3.48 -16.81
C VAL A 69 -2.35 4.40 -16.95
N TYR A 70 -1.53 4.52 -15.91
CA TYR A 70 -0.31 5.34 -15.89
C TYR A 70 0.96 4.52 -16.04
N LEU A 71 0.93 3.24 -15.65
CA LEU A 71 2.14 2.41 -15.51
C LEU A 71 2.34 1.40 -16.62
N LEU A 72 1.26 0.99 -17.31
CA LEU A 72 1.37 -0.02 -18.35
C LEU A 72 1.88 0.62 -19.66
N GLY A 73 2.93 0.02 -20.23
CA GLY A 73 3.57 0.52 -21.44
C GLY A 73 4.58 1.66 -21.19
N GLU A 74 4.75 2.07 -19.94
CA GLU A 74 5.74 3.07 -19.55
C GLU A 74 7.17 2.55 -19.72
N GLN A 75 8.11 3.44 -20.09
CA GLN A 75 9.46 3.02 -20.47
C GLN A 75 10.23 2.39 -19.32
N ALA A 76 10.23 2.98 -18.13
CA ALA A 76 10.68 2.35 -16.88
C ALA A 76 10.25 3.21 -15.68
N PHE A 77 9.75 2.60 -14.60
CA PHE A 77 9.39 3.33 -13.37
C PHE A 77 9.88 2.64 -12.09
N ALA A 78 9.98 3.42 -11.02
CA ALA A 78 10.41 2.92 -9.71
C ALA A 78 9.21 2.49 -8.86
N VAL A 79 9.35 1.35 -8.17
CA VAL A 79 8.47 0.93 -7.08
C VAL A 79 9.26 0.92 -5.79
N TYR A 80 8.84 1.73 -4.82
CA TYR A 80 9.45 1.84 -3.51
C TYR A 80 8.64 1.06 -2.47
N THR A 81 9.34 0.24 -1.69
CA THR A 81 8.82 -0.53 -0.56
C THR A 81 9.84 -0.53 0.56
N ASP A 82 9.40 -0.62 1.81
CA ASP A 82 10.26 -0.81 2.98
C ASP A 82 10.65 -2.29 3.21
N HIS A 83 10.30 -3.17 2.28
CA HIS A 83 10.67 -4.58 2.33
C HIS A 83 11.84 -4.90 1.40
N ALA A 84 13.06 -4.89 1.95
CA ALA A 84 14.30 -5.02 1.17
C ALA A 84 14.37 -6.31 0.32
N SER A 85 13.77 -7.42 0.77
CA SER A 85 13.80 -8.68 0.04
C SER A 85 12.99 -8.66 -1.26
N LEU A 86 12.03 -7.72 -1.40
CA LEU A 86 11.28 -7.57 -2.65
C LEU A 86 12.15 -7.09 -3.81
N ARG A 87 13.31 -6.48 -3.54
CA ARG A 87 14.28 -6.10 -4.59
C ARG A 87 14.72 -7.29 -5.43
N THR A 88 14.85 -8.45 -4.78
CA THR A 88 15.31 -9.70 -5.40
C THR A 88 14.19 -10.70 -5.59
N ALA A 89 12.96 -10.38 -5.17
CA ALA A 89 11.84 -11.33 -5.20
C ALA A 89 11.54 -11.83 -6.63
N MET A 90 11.72 -10.97 -7.64
CA MET A 90 11.51 -11.34 -9.05
C MET A 90 12.65 -12.18 -9.64
N MET A 91 13.81 -12.22 -8.97
CA MET A 91 15.01 -12.94 -9.40
C MET A 91 15.30 -14.17 -8.53
N SER A 92 14.50 -14.41 -7.49
CA SER A 92 14.71 -15.51 -6.56
C SER A 92 14.38 -16.86 -7.22
N PRO A 93 15.24 -17.89 -7.08
CA PRO A 93 14.94 -19.24 -7.58
C PRO A 93 13.84 -19.95 -6.77
N HIS A 94 13.55 -19.47 -5.55
CA HIS A 94 12.56 -20.05 -4.65
C HIS A 94 11.37 -19.11 -4.48
N LEU A 95 10.49 -19.10 -5.48
CA LEU A 95 9.27 -18.31 -5.46
C LEU A 95 8.16 -19.06 -4.71
N SER A 96 7.37 -18.35 -3.90
CA SER A 96 6.12 -18.91 -3.40
C SER A 96 5.21 -19.26 -4.58
N GLN A 97 4.36 -20.29 -4.43
CA GLN A 97 3.40 -20.68 -5.49
C GLN A 97 2.56 -19.48 -5.95
N ARG A 98 2.21 -18.59 -5.02
CA ARG A 98 1.45 -17.37 -5.27
C ARG A 98 2.26 -16.33 -6.06
N MET A 99 3.55 -16.18 -5.75
CA MET A 99 4.44 -15.32 -6.52
C MET A 99 4.68 -15.86 -7.94
N ALA A 100 4.86 -17.17 -8.08
CA ALA A 100 4.98 -17.83 -9.39
C ALA A 100 3.75 -17.57 -10.28
N LEU A 101 2.53 -17.63 -9.70
CA LEU A 101 1.29 -17.29 -10.41
C LEU A 101 1.19 -15.83 -10.84
N TRP A 102 1.91 -14.92 -10.19
CA TRP A 102 1.88 -13.48 -10.49
C TRP A 102 3.06 -13.00 -11.33
N LEU A 103 4.05 -13.85 -11.60
CA LEU A 103 5.20 -13.48 -12.43
C LEU A 103 4.78 -12.94 -13.80
N SER A 104 3.86 -13.63 -14.49
CA SER A 104 3.37 -13.20 -15.80
C SER A 104 2.71 -11.84 -15.73
N PHE A 105 1.94 -11.57 -14.67
CA PHE A 105 1.33 -10.26 -14.44
C PHE A 105 2.38 -9.17 -14.24
N PHE A 106 3.43 -9.43 -13.44
CA PHE A 106 4.47 -8.43 -13.22
C PHE A 106 5.33 -8.20 -14.46
N ALA A 107 5.54 -9.22 -15.29
CA ALA A 107 6.28 -9.12 -16.55
C ALA A 107 5.61 -8.20 -17.58
N GLU A 108 4.33 -7.86 -17.41
CA GLU A 108 3.64 -6.86 -18.23
C GLU A 108 4.14 -5.42 -17.97
N TYR A 109 4.82 -5.17 -16.85
CA TYR A 109 5.26 -3.83 -16.42
C TYR A 109 6.78 -3.73 -16.42
N ASN A 110 7.33 -2.61 -16.91
CA ASN A 110 8.76 -2.34 -16.82
C ASN A 110 9.08 -1.50 -15.58
N PHE A 111 9.41 -2.16 -14.46
CA PHE A 111 9.72 -1.47 -13.22
C PHE A 111 10.96 -2.01 -12.52
N VAL A 112 11.53 -1.16 -11.66
CA VAL A 112 12.62 -1.53 -10.75
C VAL A 112 12.16 -1.34 -9.31
N VAL A 113 12.38 -2.36 -8.48
CA VAL A 113 12.06 -2.29 -7.05
C VAL A 113 13.22 -1.68 -6.27
N HIS A 114 12.92 -0.62 -5.52
CA HIS A 114 13.86 0.07 -4.65
C HIS A 114 13.42 -0.05 -3.20
N TYR A 115 14.40 -0.28 -2.31
CA TYR A 115 14.16 -0.22 -0.88
C TYR A 115 14.09 1.24 -0.42
N LYS A 116 13.01 1.62 0.26
CA LYS A 116 12.81 2.91 0.93
C LYS A 116 12.48 2.60 2.40
N PRO A 117 13.35 2.93 3.38
CA PRO A 117 13.10 2.62 4.79
C PRO A 117 11.71 3.11 5.25
N GLY A 118 11.03 2.37 6.13
CA GLY A 118 9.67 2.69 6.58
C GLY A 118 9.54 4.13 7.13
N LYS A 119 10.56 4.62 7.84
CA LYS A 119 10.65 6.03 8.31
C LYS A 119 10.54 7.08 7.20
N ASN A 120 10.93 6.72 5.98
CA ASN A 120 10.86 7.55 4.78
C ASN A 120 9.67 7.16 3.88
N ASN A 121 9.03 6.01 4.12
CA ASN A 121 7.85 5.52 3.39
C ASN A 121 6.53 5.93 4.08
N ILE A 122 6.53 7.10 4.75
CA ILE A 122 5.46 7.60 5.63
C ILE A 122 4.08 7.53 4.97
N LEU A 123 4.02 7.85 3.67
CA LEU A 123 2.76 7.92 2.94
C LEU A 123 2.13 6.54 2.75
N ALA A 124 2.91 5.54 2.32
CA ALA A 124 2.39 4.20 2.14
C ALA A 124 2.07 3.53 3.49
N ASP A 125 2.91 3.78 4.50
CA ASP A 125 2.72 3.32 5.88
C ASP A 125 1.42 3.86 6.50
N ALA A 126 1.16 5.15 6.38
CA ALA A 126 -0.09 5.76 6.84
C ALA A 126 -1.33 5.20 6.13
N LEU A 127 -1.21 4.85 4.84
CA LEU A 127 -2.29 4.25 4.06
C LEU A 127 -2.54 2.78 4.42
N SER A 128 -1.50 2.05 4.82
CA SER A 128 -1.58 0.63 5.18
C SER A 128 -1.98 0.43 6.65
N ARG A 129 -1.74 1.40 7.54
CA ARG A 129 -1.99 1.30 9.00
C ARG A 129 -3.17 2.13 9.51
N ARG A 130 -4.20 2.35 8.67
CA ARG A 130 -5.38 3.12 9.09
C ARG A 130 -6.03 2.48 10.34
N PRO A 131 -6.23 3.25 11.44
CA PRO A 131 -6.72 2.70 12.72
C PRO A 131 -8.07 1.99 12.59
N VAL A 132 -8.96 2.49 11.73
CA VAL A 132 -10.27 1.88 11.45
C VAL A 132 -10.21 0.47 10.87
N TYR A 133 -9.05 0.01 10.40
CA TYR A 133 -8.87 -1.34 9.88
C TYR A 133 -8.30 -2.31 10.91
N ASP A 134 -7.78 -1.80 12.02
CA ASP A 134 -7.35 -2.60 13.17
C ASP A 134 -8.58 -3.04 13.98
N PRO A 135 -8.87 -4.35 14.07
CA PRO A 135 -9.99 -4.87 14.84
C PRO A 135 -10.00 -4.40 16.31
N TRP A 136 -8.82 -4.20 16.90
CA TRP A 136 -8.70 -3.76 18.30
C TRP A 136 -9.14 -2.30 18.49
N THR A 137 -8.87 -1.45 17.50
CA THR A 137 -9.33 -0.05 17.52
C THR A 137 -10.83 0.03 17.27
N VAL A 138 -11.39 -0.85 16.42
CA VAL A 138 -12.84 -0.90 16.16
C VAL A 138 -13.61 -1.36 17.38
N LEU A 139 -13.12 -2.38 18.12
CA LEU A 139 -13.72 -2.79 19.39
C LEU A 139 -13.65 -1.68 20.44
N GLY A 140 -12.51 -0.99 20.57
CA GLY A 140 -12.35 0.13 21.51
C GLY A 140 -13.30 1.30 21.23
N ARG A 141 -13.70 1.51 19.97
CA ARG A 141 -14.67 2.55 19.60
C ARG A 141 -16.11 2.20 19.98
N GLN A 142 -16.48 0.92 19.96
CA GLN A 142 -17.80 0.49 20.45
C GLN A 142 -17.88 0.62 21.97
N VAL A 143 -16.80 0.30 22.70
CA VAL A 143 -16.79 0.39 24.17
C VAL A 143 -16.90 1.83 24.69
N ILE A 144 -16.40 2.83 23.96
CA ILE A 144 -16.48 4.24 24.39
C ILE A 144 -17.84 4.88 24.04
N GLU A 145 -18.56 4.37 23.03
CA GLU A 145 -19.89 4.90 22.67
C GLU A 145 -21.02 4.34 23.55
N ASP A 146 -20.76 3.31 24.37
CA ASP A 146 -21.74 2.67 25.26
C ASP A 146 -21.68 3.17 26.73
N GLU A 147 -20.76 4.08 27.10
CA GLU A 147 -20.56 4.55 28.50
C GLU A 147 -21.09 5.97 28.81
N ASP A 148 -21.76 6.66 27.87
CA ASP A 148 -22.27 8.03 28.08
C ASP A 148 -23.82 8.14 28.19
N GLU A 149 -24.54 7.05 28.49
CA GLU A 149 -25.96 7.12 28.88
C GLU A 149 -26.16 6.49 30.26
N ASP A 150 -26.00 7.29 31.33
CA ASP A 150 -26.85 7.24 32.52
C ASP A 150 -26.69 8.51 33.38
N ASP A 151 -27.81 8.93 33.97
CA ASP A 151 -28.03 10.03 34.93
C ASP A 151 -28.25 11.46 34.41
N ASP A 152 -29.50 11.73 34.00
CA ASP A 152 -30.21 12.90 34.55
C ASP A 152 -31.69 12.59 34.81
N HIS A 153 -31.96 11.90 35.93
CA HIS A 153 -33.26 11.96 36.57
C HIS A 153 -33.17 12.93 37.76
N CYS A 154 -33.57 14.18 37.54
CA CYS A 154 -34.02 15.05 38.63
C CYS A 154 -35.20 15.93 38.22
N ALA A 155 -36.36 15.55 38.75
CA ALA A 155 -37.43 16.37 39.33
C ALA A 155 -38.01 17.55 38.51
N VAL A 156 -39.33 17.46 38.25
CA VAL A 156 -40.34 18.41 38.73
C VAL A 156 -41.64 17.68 39.05
#